data_AF-A0A4R8DT61-F1
#
_entry.id   AF-A0A4R8DT61-F1
#
_cell.length_a   1.000
_cell.length_b   1.000
_cell.length_c   1.000
_cell.angle_alpha   90.00
_cell.angle_beta   90.00
_cell.angle_gamma   90.00
#
_symmetry.space_group_name_H-M   'P 1'
#
loop_
_entity.id
_entity.type
_entity.pdbx_description
1 polymer ?
#
loop_
_entity_poly.entity_id
_entity_poly.type
_entity_poly.pdbx_seq_one_letter_code
_entity_poly.pdbx_strand_id
1 'polypeptide(L)'
;MYSYDLLEPGCYYLVQEKQNGPITLIRVSVVSDHCMYVSRFEDTEIQEWRRKTDSIFDIIELLDEKAVQAWEAEYNKDMYNYEEDEE
;
A
#
# COMPACT_ATOMS: atom_id res chain seq x y z
N MET A 1 -7.65 12.56 -12.98
CA MET A 1 -7.97 11.47 -12.06
C MET A 1 -7.35 10.22 -12.64
N TYR A 2 -6.57 9.51 -11.83
CA TYR A 2 -5.83 8.31 -12.21
C TYR A 2 -6.67 7.05 -11.94
N SER A 3 -6.10 5.88 -12.20
CA SER A 3 -6.72 4.60 -11.86
C SER A 3 -5.65 3.57 -11.49
N TYR A 4 -6.08 2.45 -10.91
CA TYR A 4 -5.18 1.37 -10.49
C TYR A 4 -4.39 0.75 -11.65
N ASP A 5 -4.89 0.81 -12.89
CA ASP A 5 -4.19 0.30 -14.07
C ASP A 5 -2.81 0.93 -14.34
N LEU A 6 -2.52 2.08 -13.71
CA LEU A 6 -1.22 2.75 -13.78
C LEU A 6 -0.19 2.22 -12.77
N LEU A 7 -0.59 1.31 -11.89
CA LEU A 7 0.26 0.79 -10.82
C LEU A 7 0.90 -0.55 -11.22
N GLU A 8 2.13 -0.76 -10.77
CA GLU A 8 2.90 -1.96 -11.10
C GLU A 8 2.86 -2.98 -9.93
N PRO A 9 2.76 -4.29 -10.22
CA PRO A 9 2.83 -5.33 -9.20
C PRO A 9 4.18 -5.34 -8.48
N GLY A 10 4.16 -5.58 -7.18
CA GLY A 10 5.36 -5.61 -6.33
C GLY A 10 5.79 -4.23 -5.81
N CYS A 11 5.18 -3.15 -6.30
CA CYS A 11 5.51 -1.78 -5.91
C CYS A 11 4.63 -1.24 -4.78
N TYR A 12 5.19 -0.29 -4.03
CA TYR A 12 4.51 0.43 -2.94
C TYR A 12 4.24 1.87 -3.37
N TYR A 13 3.01 2.32 -3.22
CA TYR A 13 2.57 3.65 -3.63
C TYR A 13 1.90 4.38 -2.48
N LEU A 14 2.23 5.66 -2.31
CA LEU A 14 1.40 6.59 -1.56
C LEU A 14 0.33 7.14 -2.50
N VAL A 15 -0.93 6.90 -2.17
CA VAL A 15 -2.07 7.32 -2.98
C VAL A 15 -3.09 8.09 -2.15
N GLN A 16 -3.84 8.95 -2.84
CA GLN A 16 -5.04 9.56 -2.31
C GLN A 16 -6.23 9.11 -3.17
N GLU A 17 -7.16 8.34 -2.59
CA GLU A 17 -8.27 7.76 -3.37
C GLU A 17 -9.42 8.75 -3.61
N LYS A 18 -9.63 9.70 -2.70
CA LYS A 18 -10.69 10.71 -2.75
C LYS A 18 -10.10 12.10 -2.57
N GLN A 19 -10.68 13.10 -3.22
CA GLN A 19 -10.29 14.50 -3.03
C GLN A 19 -10.35 14.88 -1.54
N ASN A 20 -9.27 15.42 -1.00
CA ASN A 20 -9.11 15.76 0.43
C ASN A 20 -9.22 14.55 1.40
N GLY A 21 -9.10 13.31 0.90
CA GLY A 21 -9.04 12.11 1.74
C GLY A 21 -7.66 11.90 2.39
N PRO A 22 -7.51 10.91 3.27
CA PRO A 22 -6.20 10.54 3.80
C PRO A 22 -5.27 10.03 2.69
N ILE A 23 -3.96 10.12 2.94
CA ILE A 23 -2.94 9.46 2.14
C ILE A 23 -2.79 8.05 2.71
N THR A 24 -2.90 7.06 1.84
CA THR A 24 -2.78 5.65 2.23
C THR A 24 -1.62 5.02 1.46
N LEU A 25 -0.80 4.24 2.16
CA LEU A 25 0.19 3.38 1.51
C LEU A 25 -0.51 2.12 1.00
N ILE A 26 -0.28 1.78 -0.26
CA ILE A 26 -0.76 0.54 -0.86
C ILE A 26 0.39 -0.25 -1.48
N ARG A 27 0.27 -1.58 -1.45
CA ARG A 27 1.11 -2.50 -2.22
C ARG A 27 0.27 -3.27 -3.19
N VAL A 28 0.67 -3.30 -4.46
CA VAL A 28 0.03 -4.16 -5.46
C VAL A 28 0.62 -5.55 -5.40
N SER A 29 -0.20 -6.55 -5.13
CA SER A 29 0.24 -7.94 -4.96
C SER A 29 -0.04 -8.80 -6.19
N VAL A 30 -1.25 -8.71 -6.77
CA VAL A 30 -1.66 -9.54 -7.92
C VAL A 30 -2.37 -8.68 -8.95
N VAL A 31 -2.12 -8.95 -10.24
CA VAL A 31 -2.81 -8.31 -11.36
C VAL A 31 -3.55 -9.37 -12.15
N SER A 32 -4.84 -9.16 -12.40
CA SER A 32 -5.66 -9.93 -13.33
C SER A 32 -6.05 -9.08 -14.53
N ASP A 33 -6.84 -9.64 -15.46
CA ASP A 33 -7.28 -8.92 -16.66
C ASP A 33 -8.04 -7.62 -16.32
N HIS A 34 -8.85 -7.63 -15.26
CA HIS A 34 -9.74 -6.51 -14.92
C HIS A 34 -9.55 -5.96 -13.51
N CYS A 35 -8.86 -6.67 -12.63
CA CYS A 35 -8.72 -6.31 -11.23
C CYS A 35 -7.27 -6.39 -10.76
N MET A 36 -7.01 -5.75 -9.64
CA MET A 36 -5.74 -5.80 -8.93
C MET A 36 -6.02 -6.09 -7.46
N TYR A 37 -5.24 -7.00 -6.88
CA TYR A 37 -5.28 -7.32 -5.46
C TYR A 37 -4.25 -6.47 -4.75
N VAL A 38 -4.68 -5.67 -3.78
CA VAL A 38 -3.84 -4.68 -3.10
C VAL A 38 -3.91 -4.87 -1.58
N SER A 39 -2.78 -4.70 -0.90
CA SER A 39 -2.73 -4.46 0.54
C SER A 39 -2.78 -2.96 0.79
N ARG A 40 -3.62 -2.51 1.72
CA ARG A 40 -3.69 -1.14 2.24
C ARG A 40 -3.20 -1.13 3.67
N PHE A 41 -2.30 -0.21 3.96
CA PHE A 41 -1.72 -0.07 5.30
C PHE A 41 -2.31 1.19 5.95
N GLU A 42 -3.39 0.99 6.71
CA GLU A 42 -4.03 2.00 7.57
C GLU A 42 -3.84 1.59 9.04
N ASP A 43 -4.80 1.86 9.93
CA ASP A 43 -4.78 1.37 11.32
C ASP A 43 -4.65 -0.16 11.41
N THR A 44 -5.14 -0.86 10.38
CA THR A 44 -4.97 -2.30 10.18
C THR A 44 -4.62 -2.57 8.72
N GLU A 45 -3.87 -3.65 8.45
CA GLU A 45 -3.67 -4.10 7.07
C GLU A 45 -4.98 -4.66 6.51
N ILE A 46 -5.43 -4.09 5.38
CA ILE A 46 -6.62 -4.55 4.67
C ILE A 46 -6.20 -5.01 3.27
N GLN A 47 -6.50 -6.26 2.95
CA GLN A 47 -6.28 -6.80 1.61
C GLN A 47 -7.59 -6.82 0.83
N GLU A 48 -7.63 -6.17 -0.33
CA GLU A 48 -8.85 -6.04 -1.13
C GLU A 48 -8.61 -6.14 -2.64
N TRP A 49 -9.67 -6.48 -3.39
CA TRP A 49 -9.68 -6.42 -4.84
C TRP A 49 -10.22 -5.06 -5.30
N ARG A 50 -9.49 -4.42 -6.22
CA ARG A 50 -9.89 -3.18 -6.90
C ARG A 50 -10.00 -3.43 -8.39
N ARG A 51 -10.96 -2.81 -9.07
CA ARG A 51 -10.96 -2.83 -10.54
C ARG A 51 -9.83 -1.93 -11.02
N LYS A 52 -9.19 -2.30 -12.13
CA LYS A 52 -8.19 -1.46 -12.80
C LYS A 52 -8.72 -0.07 -13.16
N THR A 53 -10.02 0.01 -13.41
CA THR A 53 -10.75 1.24 -13.75
C THR A 53 -11.25 2.03 -12.54
N ASP A 54 -11.08 1.52 -11.32
CA ASP A 54 -11.45 2.27 -10.12
C ASP A 54 -10.57 3.53 -10.03
N SER A 55 -11.19 4.65 -9.70
CA SER A 55 -10.54 5.95 -9.73
C SER A 55 -9.62 6.16 -8.53
N ILE A 56 -8.44 6.68 -8.78
CA ILE A 56 -7.52 7.23 -7.79
C ILE A 56 -7.49 8.74 -8.00
N PHE A 57 -7.74 9.52 -6.94
CA PHE A 57 -7.70 10.97 -7.04
C PHE A 57 -6.29 11.45 -7.42
N ASP A 58 -5.28 11.00 -6.67
CA ASP A 58 -3.87 11.30 -6.92
C ASP A 58 -2.94 10.11 -6.61
N ILE A 59 -1.92 9.91 -7.44
CA ILE A 59 -0.81 8.98 -7.17
C ILE A 59 0.37 9.87 -6.78
N ILE A 60 0.64 9.93 -5.48
CA ILE A 60 1.55 10.94 -4.92
C ILE A 60 3.00 10.52 -5.14
N GLU A 61 3.30 9.26 -4.85
CA GLU A 61 4.67 8.75 -4.87
C GLU A 61 4.70 7.23 -5.10
N LEU A 62 5.65 6.79 -5.92
CA LEU A 62 6.13 5.41 -5.95
C LEU A 62 7.36 5.35 -5.04
N LEU A 63 7.28 4.59 -3.95
CA LEU A 63 8.39 4.49 -3.00
C LEU A 63 9.55 3.68 -3.57
N ASP A 64 10.77 4.14 -3.28
CA ASP A 64 11.98 3.36 -3.53
C ASP A 64 12.21 2.31 -2.44
N GLU A 65 13.14 1.38 -2.69
CA GLU A 65 13.44 0.28 -1.77
C GLU A 65 13.86 0.77 -0.37
N LYS A 66 14.56 1.91 -0.30
CA LYS A 66 15.05 2.46 0.97
C LYS A 66 13.89 3.00 1.81
N ALA A 67 12.97 3.73 1.18
CA ALA A 67 11.77 4.25 1.82
C ALA A 67 10.85 3.11 2.28
N VAL A 68 10.68 2.07 1.46
CA VAL A 68 9.92 0.86 1.84
C VAL A 68 10.54 0.19 3.06
N GLN A 69 11.86 -0.07 3.07
CA GLN A 69 12.53 -0.69 4.22
C GLN A 69 12.39 0.13 5.50
N ALA A 70 12.52 1.46 5.41
CA ALA A 70 12.36 2.35 6.55
C ALA A 70 10.92 2.32 7.09
N TRP A 71 9.93 2.29 6.20
CA TRP A 71 8.53 2.17 6.59
C TRP A 71 8.23 0.80 7.21
N GLU A 72 8.69 -0.31 6.60
CA GLU A 72 8.49 -1.67 7.11
C GLU A 72 9.08 -1.84 8.52
N ALA A 73 10.24 -1.24 8.78
CA ALA A 73 10.86 -1.25 10.11
C ALA A 73 9.99 -0.55 11.17
N GLU A 74 9.34 0.57 10.83
CA GLU A 74 8.45 1.25 11.77
C GLU A 74 7.09 0.54 11.91
N TYR A 75 6.53 0.03 10.80
CA TYR A 75 5.25 -0.69 10.80
C TYR A 75 5.28 -1.96 11.64
N ASN A 76 6.40 -2.70 11.60
CA ASN A 76 6.54 -3.98 12.31
C ASN A 76 7.16 -3.83 13.71
N LYS A 77 7.48 -2.61 14.15
CA LYS A 77 8.22 -2.35 15.39
C LYS A 77 7.58 -2.97 16.63
N ASP A 78 6.25 -2.94 16.72
CA ASP A 78 5.52 -3.53 17.85
C ASP A 78 5.40 -5.06 17.75
N MET A 79 5.53 -5.62 16.55
CA MET A 79 5.52 -7.07 16.32
C MET A 79 6.84 -7.72 16.78
N TYR A 80 7.96 -7.02 16.60
CA TYR A 80 9.28 -7.47 17.07
C TYR A 80 9.52 -7.25 18.57
N ASN A 81 8.81 -6.30 19.21
CA ASN A 81 8.93 -6.08 20.65
C ASN A 81 8.37 -7.22 21.52
N TYR A 82 7.56 -8.13 20.96
CA TYR A 82 7.04 -9.29 21.71
C TYR A 82 7.98 -10.51 21.67
N GLU A 83 9.02 -10.52 20.83
CA GLU A 83 9.96 -11.65 20.73
C GLU A 83 11.27 -11.46 21.54
N GLU A 84 11.56 -10.25 22.06
CA GLU A 84 12.78 -9.99 22.86
C GLU A 84 12.60 -10.14 24.39
N ASP A 85 11.37 -10.39 24.89
CA ASP A 85 11.08 -10.55 26.32
C ASP A 85 10.93 -12.03 26.78
N GLU A 86 11.41 -13.01 26.00
CA GLU A 86 11.52 -14.43 26.40
C GLU A 86 13.00 -14.90 26.52
N GLU A 87 13.82 -14.21 27.30
CA GLU A 87 15.07 -14.78 27.86
C GLU A 87 15.31 -14.43 29.34
#